data_AF-A0A7Y1UZ79-F1
#
_entry.id   AF-A0A7Y1UZ79-F1
#
_cell.length_a   1.000
_cell.length_b   1.000
_cell.length_c   1.000
_cell.angle_alpha   90.00
_cell.angle_beta   90.00
_cell.angle_gamma   90.00
#
_symmetry.space_group_name_H-M   'P 1'
#
loop_
_entity.id
_entity.type
_entity.pdbx_description
1 polymer ?
#
loop_
_entity_poly.entity_id
_entity_poly.type
_entity_poly.pdbx_seq_one_letter_code
_entity_poly.pdbx_strand_id
1 'polypeptide(L)'
;MIARRWLLLVAVVLAACGGGDRVIVGAGTTIVDSGFMEALETEYGRDISVVPGSTAELLELARQGAVDAVVVHDEQQELEYLAAHPDATRKEVFTSSFLLVGPAELVQSIPTDSITEAMTSIAAAGYTFVTRDDGSGTHSREMALWAQADVS
;
A
#
# COMPACT_ATOMS: atom_id res chain seq x y z
N MET A 1 57.69 9.18 50.13
CA MET A 1 57.14 10.32 49.36
C MET A 1 57.70 10.19 47.95
N ILE A 2 56.99 9.99 46.83
CA ILE A 2 55.59 10.24 46.43
C ILE A 2 55.22 9.13 45.43
N ALA A 3 54.06 8.50 45.66
CA ALA A 3 53.44 7.56 44.76
C ALA A 3 52.71 8.32 43.64
N ARG A 4 52.76 7.81 42.40
CA ARG A 4 51.80 8.17 41.35
C ARG A 4 51.62 6.99 40.40
N ARG A 5 50.75 6.07 40.83
CA ARG A 5 50.15 5.04 39.98
C ARG A 5 49.20 5.73 39.00
N TRP A 6 49.52 5.70 37.72
CA TRP A 6 48.62 6.12 36.66
C TRP A 6 47.61 4.99 36.44
N LEU A 7 46.41 5.13 37.02
CA LEU A 7 45.25 4.31 36.67
C LEU A 7 44.71 4.83 35.33
N LEU A 8 44.98 4.08 34.26
CA LEU A 8 44.25 4.18 32.99
C LEU A 8 42.83 3.65 33.24
N LEU A 9 41.88 4.56 33.36
CA LEU A 9 40.45 4.29 33.41
C LEU A 9 39.98 4.07 31.97
N VAL A 10 39.99 2.81 31.52
CA VAL A 10 39.34 2.42 30.26
C VAL A 10 37.84 2.44 30.51
N ALA A 11 37.18 3.51 30.09
CA ALA A 11 35.74 3.57 30.03
C ALA A 11 35.27 2.65 28.90
N VAL A 12 34.89 1.42 29.26
CA VAL A 12 34.14 0.54 28.36
C VAL A 12 32.75 1.16 28.21
N VAL A 13 32.55 1.90 27.13
CA VAL A 13 31.21 2.29 26.67
C VAL A 13 30.59 1.01 26.12
N LEU A 14 29.91 0.26 27.00
CA LEU A 14 28.91 -0.72 26.59
C LEU A 14 27.77 0.09 25.97
N ALA A 15 27.84 0.33 24.67
CA ALA A 15 26.67 0.67 23.89
C ALA A 15 25.75 -0.55 23.97
N ALA A 16 24.80 -0.49 24.90
CA ALA A 16 23.70 -1.43 24.92
C ALA A 16 22.91 -1.21 23.62
N CYS A 17 23.11 -2.07 22.63
CA CYS A 17 22.12 -2.28 21.57
C CYS A 17 20.88 -2.91 22.23
N GLY A 18 20.14 -2.10 22.99
CA GLY A 18 18.75 -2.37 23.34
C GLY A 18 17.87 -1.89 22.19
N GLY A 19 18.09 -2.42 20.99
CA GLY A 19 17.15 -2.25 19.89
C GLY A 19 16.04 -3.26 20.10
N GLY A 20 14.83 -2.81 20.43
CA GLY A 20 13.67 -3.61 20.09
C GLY A 20 13.71 -3.87 18.59
N ASP A 21 13.36 -5.07 18.16
CA ASP A 21 13.31 -5.45 16.74
C ASP A 21 12.26 -4.58 16.01
N ARG A 22 12.69 -3.37 15.61
CA ARG A 22 11.89 -2.43 14.84
C ARG A 22 11.80 -2.92 13.42
N VAL A 23 10.59 -3.06 12.90
CA VAL A 23 10.34 -3.51 11.54
C VAL A 23 10.02 -2.30 10.67
N ILE A 24 10.74 -2.14 9.56
CA ILE A 24 10.52 -1.08 8.57
C ILE A 24 9.62 -1.63 7.47
N VAL A 25 8.44 -1.04 7.30
CA VAL A 25 7.45 -1.46 6.31
C VAL A 25 7.20 -0.35 5.30
N GLY A 26 7.45 -0.64 4.03
CA GLY A 26 6.99 0.20 2.93
C GLY A 26 5.51 -0.03 2.65
N ALA A 27 4.67 0.99 2.64
CA ALA A 27 3.23 0.84 2.41
C ALA A 27 2.69 1.85 1.39
N GLY A 28 1.80 1.39 0.51
CA GLY A 28 1.06 2.29 -0.39
C GLY A 28 0.38 3.41 0.39
N THR A 29 0.38 4.64 -0.12
CA THR A 29 -0.25 5.79 0.56
C THR A 29 -1.70 5.53 0.97
N THR A 30 -2.49 4.89 0.09
CA THR A 30 -3.87 4.48 0.38
C THR A 30 -3.99 3.48 1.55
N ILE A 31 -2.98 2.62 1.75
CA ILE A 31 -2.92 1.67 2.87
C ILE A 31 -2.63 2.40 4.17
N VAL A 32 -1.69 3.35 4.14
CA VAL A 32 -1.40 4.21 5.29
C VAL A 32 -2.65 5.01 5.68
N ASP A 33 -3.28 5.68 4.71
CA ASP A 33 -4.46 6.52 4.93
C ASP A 33 -5.69 5.73 5.44
N SER A 34 -5.75 4.41 5.17
CA SER A 34 -6.79 3.53 5.69
C SER A 34 -6.71 3.26 7.21
N GLY A 35 -5.60 3.59 7.86
CA GLY A 35 -5.32 3.23 9.25
C GLY A 35 -4.86 1.77 9.44
N PHE A 36 -4.69 1.01 8.36
CA PHE A 36 -4.28 -0.41 8.44
C PHE A 36 -2.95 -0.60 9.18
N MET A 37 -1.96 0.26 8.93
CA MET A 37 -0.65 0.13 9.56
C MET A 37 -0.69 0.40 11.07
N GLU A 38 -1.50 1.37 11.52
CA GLU A 38 -1.70 1.67 12.94
C GLU A 38 -2.42 0.53 13.66
N ALA A 39 -3.43 -0.06 13.00
CA ALA A 39 -4.13 -1.23 13.51
C ALA A 39 -3.20 -2.44 13.64
N LEU A 40 -2.29 -2.64 12.67
CA LEU A 40 -1.30 -3.71 12.69
C LEU A 40 -0.29 -3.53 13.85
N GLU A 41 0.19 -2.31 14.05
CA GLU A 41 1.11 -1.99 15.15
C GLU A 41 0.46 -2.28 16.52
N THR A 42 -0.80 -1.85 16.68
CA THR A 42 -1.58 -2.04 17.90
C THR A 42 -1.83 -3.52 18.21
N GLU A 43 -2.23 -4.31 17.21
CA GLU A 43 -2.57 -5.73 17.37
C GLU A 43 -1.35 -6.57 17.79
N TYR A 44 -0.19 -6.31 17.18
CA TYR A 44 1.01 -7.12 17.41
C TYR A 44 1.95 -6.56 18.48
N GLY A 45 1.71 -5.33 18.97
CA GLY A 45 2.53 -4.69 19.99
C GLY A 45 4.00 -4.56 19.58
N ARG A 46 4.27 -4.31 18.29
CA ARG A 46 5.62 -4.14 17.73
C ARG A 46 5.86 -2.71 17.29
N ASP A 47 7.10 -2.26 17.33
CA ASP A 47 7.51 -0.97 16.73
C ASP A 47 7.60 -1.13 15.21
N ILE A 48 6.66 -0.50 14.48
CA ILE A 48 6.58 -0.53 13.02
C ILE A 48 6.88 0.87 12.48
N SER A 49 8.01 1.01 11.77
CA SER A 49 8.34 2.24 11.04
C SER A 49 7.78 2.17 9.62
N VAL A 50 6.80 3.03 9.31
CA VAL A 50 6.12 3.04 8.01
C VAL A 50 6.78 4.03 7.06
N VAL A 51 7.08 3.57 5.83
CA VAL A 51 7.53 4.41 4.72
C VAL A 51 6.41 4.46 3.67
N PRO A 52 5.69 5.58 3.50
CA PRO A 52 4.67 5.71 2.47
C PRO A 52 5.32 5.89 1.08
N GLY A 53 4.75 5.28 0.04
CA GLY A 53 5.22 5.46 -1.33
C GLY A 53 4.32 4.80 -2.38
N SER A 54 4.66 5.00 -3.65
CA SER A 54 4.07 4.25 -4.76
C SER A 54 4.64 2.84 -4.85
N THR A 55 3.94 1.91 -5.52
CA THR A 55 4.42 0.53 -5.68
C THR A 55 5.84 0.47 -6.27
N ALA A 56 6.13 1.28 -7.28
CA ALA A 56 7.45 1.33 -7.92
C ALA A 56 8.55 1.78 -6.95
N GLU A 57 8.31 2.84 -6.18
CA GLU A 57 9.26 3.35 -5.17
C GLU A 57 9.51 2.32 -4.06
N LEU A 58 8.45 1.68 -3.56
CA LEU A 58 8.56 0.71 -2.47
C LEU A 58 9.26 -0.56 -2.90
N LEU A 59 8.98 -1.08 -4.10
CA LEU A 59 9.70 -2.22 -4.66
C LEU A 59 11.18 -1.90 -4.89
N GLU A 60 11.51 -0.67 -5.27
CA GLU A 60 12.90 -0.23 -5.38
C GLU A 60 13.59 -0.16 -4.01
N LEU A 61 12.93 0.36 -2.97
CA LEU A 61 13.45 0.30 -1.60
C LEU A 61 13.66 -1.13 -1.12
N ALA A 62 12.77 -2.06 -1.49
CA ALA A 62 12.93 -3.49 -1.18
C ALA A 62 14.16 -4.09 -1.88
N ARG A 63 14.41 -3.76 -3.16
CA ARG A 63 15.62 -4.16 -3.88
C ARG A 63 16.91 -3.68 -3.20
N GLN A 64 16.86 -2.49 -2.60
CA GLN A 64 17.97 -1.89 -1.88
C GLN A 64 18.15 -2.44 -0.45
N GLY A 65 17.23 -3.28 0.04
CA GLY A 65 17.22 -3.75 1.42
C GLY A 65 16.93 -2.64 2.44
N ALA A 66 16.29 -1.54 2.01
CA ALA A 66 15.97 -0.39 2.85
C ALA A 66 14.70 -0.59 3.70
N VAL A 67 13.91 -1.63 3.39
CA VAL A 67 12.68 -2.02 4.10
C VAL A 67 12.68 -3.53 4.34
N ASP A 68 12.06 -3.96 5.43
CA ASP A 68 11.94 -5.38 5.79
C ASP A 68 10.75 -6.05 5.08
N ALA A 69 9.71 -5.27 4.79
CA ALA A 69 8.53 -5.72 4.06
C ALA A 69 7.92 -4.58 3.23
N VAL A 70 7.16 -4.94 2.20
CA VAL A 70 6.36 -4.00 1.42
C VAL A 70 4.90 -4.46 1.36
N VAL A 71 3.99 -3.49 1.39
CA VAL A 71 2.54 -3.67 1.29
C VAL A 71 2.05 -2.83 0.11
N VAL A 72 1.87 -3.49 -1.03
CA VAL A 72 1.52 -2.90 -2.33
C VAL A 72 0.29 -3.60 -2.91
N HIS A 73 -0.23 -3.09 -4.03
CA HIS A 73 -1.47 -3.58 -4.65
C HIS A 73 -1.37 -3.63 -6.19
N ASP A 74 -0.17 -3.94 -6.71
CA ASP A 74 0.07 -4.08 -8.14
C ASP A 74 0.68 -5.45 -8.42
N GLU A 75 -0.20 -6.41 -8.72
CA GLU A 75 0.17 -7.81 -8.93
C GLU A 75 1.22 -7.97 -10.03
N GLN A 76 1.13 -7.19 -11.11
CA GLN A 76 2.09 -7.32 -12.21
C GLN A 76 3.49 -6.96 -11.72
N GLN A 77 3.66 -5.81 -11.08
CA GLN A 77 4.96 -5.38 -10.57
C GLN A 77 5.48 -6.29 -9.44
N GLU A 78 4.58 -6.84 -8.61
CA GLU A 78 4.92 -7.83 -7.58
C GLU A 78 5.50 -9.11 -8.19
N LEU A 79 4.85 -9.65 -9.23
CA LEU A 79 5.29 -10.87 -9.92
C LEU A 79 6.65 -10.65 -10.63
N GLU A 80 6.84 -9.50 -11.26
CA GLU A 80 8.13 -9.10 -11.83
C GLU A 80 9.24 -9.02 -10.77
N TYR A 81 8.92 -8.49 -9.58
CA TYR A 81 9.86 -8.43 -8.46
C TYR A 81 10.26 -9.84 -7.96
N LEU A 82 9.29 -10.74 -7.76
CA LEU A 82 9.52 -12.11 -7.30
C LEU A 82 10.34 -12.94 -8.29
N ALA A 83 10.15 -12.73 -9.59
CA ALA A 83 10.95 -13.38 -10.62
C ALA A 83 12.45 -13.04 -10.51
N ALA A 84 12.77 -11.84 -10.04
CA ALA A 84 14.14 -11.40 -9.79
C ALA A 84 14.66 -11.74 -8.38
N HIS A 85 13.77 -12.03 -7.42
CA HIS A 85 14.10 -12.28 -6.01
C HIS A 85 13.40 -13.55 -5.51
N PRO A 86 13.89 -14.75 -5.87
CA PRO A 86 13.23 -16.01 -5.56
C PRO A 86 13.16 -16.34 -4.06
N ASP A 87 13.97 -15.67 -3.23
CA ASP A 87 13.96 -15.82 -1.78
C ASP A 87 12.86 -14.95 -1.11
N ALA A 88 12.26 -14.02 -1.86
CA ALA A 88 11.15 -13.21 -1.36
C ALA A 88 9.84 -14.00 -1.31
N THR A 89 9.02 -13.72 -0.31
CA THR A 89 7.70 -14.35 -0.15
C THR A 89 6.59 -13.34 -0.40
N ARG A 90 5.62 -13.69 -1.25
CA ARG A 90 4.38 -12.93 -1.43
C ARG A 90 3.23 -13.55 -0.63
N LYS A 91 2.45 -12.70 0.04
CA LYS A 91 1.20 -13.07 0.70
C LYS A 91 0.13 -12.04 0.40
N GLU A 92 -1.05 -12.52 0.06
CA GLU A 92 -2.24 -11.68 -0.05
C GLU A 92 -2.78 -11.41 1.35
N VAL A 93 -2.83 -10.14 1.73
CA VAL A 93 -3.20 -9.70 3.09
C VAL A 93 -4.52 -8.92 3.14
N PHE A 94 -4.91 -8.27 2.05
CA PHE A 94 -6.20 -7.63 1.88
C PHE A 94 -6.59 -7.61 0.41
N THR A 95 -7.87 -7.40 0.17
CA THR A 95 -8.41 -7.05 -1.14
C THR A 95 -9.22 -5.76 -1.00
N SER A 96 -9.28 -4.99 -2.06
CA SER A 96 -10.11 -3.79 -2.12
C SER A 96 -11.16 -3.96 -3.21
N SER A 97 -12.36 -3.44 -2.93
CA SER A 97 -13.46 -3.44 -3.89
C SER A 97 -13.75 -2.02 -4.33
N PHE A 98 -14.04 -1.84 -5.61
CA PHE A 98 -14.59 -0.60 -6.13
C PHE A 98 -16.12 -0.63 -6.05
N LEU A 99 -16.71 0.50 -5.70
CA LEU A 99 -18.15 0.69 -5.68
C LEU A 99 -18.53 1.77 -6.68
N LEU A 100 -19.51 1.47 -7.52
CA LEU A 100 -20.21 2.46 -8.30
C LEU A 100 -21.30 3.07 -7.40
N VAL A 101 -21.23 4.38 -7.17
CA VAL A 101 -22.13 5.08 -6.25
C VAL A 101 -22.88 6.20 -6.98
N GLY A 102 -24.09 6.49 -6.53
CA GLY A 102 -24.91 7.55 -7.08
C GLY A 102 -26.14 7.85 -6.22
N PRO A 103 -26.94 8.86 -6.60
CA PRO A 103 -28.21 9.18 -5.95
C PRO A 103 -29.14 7.98 -5.84
N ALA A 104 -29.85 7.85 -4.72
CA ALA A 104 -30.70 6.69 -4.43
C ALA A 104 -31.83 6.50 -5.44
N GLU A 105 -32.29 7.58 -6.05
CA GLU A 105 -33.33 7.60 -7.07
C GLU A 105 -32.82 7.01 -8.40
N LEU A 106 -31.54 7.21 -8.71
CA LEU A 106 -30.90 6.70 -9.93
C LEU A 106 -30.54 5.22 -9.79
N VAL A 107 -30.07 4.79 -8.62
CA VAL A 107 -29.67 3.39 -8.37
C VAL A 107 -30.83 2.41 -8.62
N GLN A 108 -32.08 2.80 -8.33
CA GLN A 108 -33.25 1.96 -8.58
C GLN A 108 -33.59 1.78 -10.07
N SER A 109 -33.06 2.66 -10.93
CA SER A 109 -33.29 2.63 -12.38
C SER A 109 -32.18 1.95 -13.18
N ILE A 110 -31.08 1.56 -12.52
CA ILE A 110 -29.88 1.01 -13.14
C ILE A 110 -29.77 -0.49 -12.76
N PRO A 111 -29.48 -1.39 -13.70
CA PRO A 111 -29.20 -2.79 -13.40
C PRO A 111 -28.01 -2.93 -12.45
N THR A 112 -28.13 -3.74 -11.39
CA THR A 112 -27.07 -3.91 -10.37
C THR A 112 -26.34 -5.25 -10.45
N ASP A 113 -26.80 -6.17 -11.29
CA ASP A 113 -26.23 -7.53 -11.39
C ASP A 113 -24.93 -7.58 -12.20
N SER A 114 -24.68 -6.57 -13.02
CA SER A 114 -23.50 -6.45 -13.87
C SER A 114 -23.01 -5.01 -13.91
N ILE A 115 -21.73 -4.80 -13.58
CA ILE A 115 -21.11 -3.47 -13.67
C ILE A 115 -21.12 -2.97 -15.13
N THR A 116 -20.90 -3.85 -16.09
CA THR A 116 -20.91 -3.49 -17.52
C THR A 116 -22.29 -3.00 -17.95
N GLU A 117 -23.36 -3.70 -17.55
CA GLU A 117 -24.74 -3.27 -17.85
C GLU A 117 -25.10 -1.95 -17.16
N ALA A 118 -24.64 -1.76 -15.92
CA ALA A 118 -24.81 -0.50 -15.20
C ALA A 118 -24.16 0.67 -15.94
N MET A 119 -22.89 0.50 -16.38
CA MET A 119 -22.14 1.52 -17.12
C MET A 119 -22.81 1.84 -18.47
N THR A 120 -23.25 0.82 -19.21
CA THR A 120 -24.01 1.01 -20.47
C THR A 120 -25.34 1.75 -20.22
N SER A 121 -26.06 1.42 -19.14
CA SER A 121 -27.31 2.09 -18.77
C SER A 121 -27.11 3.56 -18.41
N ILE A 122 -26.06 3.88 -17.63
CA ILE A 122 -25.67 5.25 -17.30
C ILE A 122 -25.42 6.08 -18.56
N ALA A 123 -24.63 5.53 -19.48
CA ALA A 123 -24.32 6.21 -20.74
C ALA A 123 -25.55 6.38 -21.64
N ALA A 124 -26.39 5.35 -21.78
CA ALA A 124 -27.60 5.40 -22.59
C ALA A 124 -28.64 6.40 -22.04
N ALA A 125 -28.74 6.53 -20.71
CA ALA A 125 -29.62 7.50 -20.06
C ALA A 125 -29.06 8.93 -20.08
N GLY A 126 -27.79 9.12 -20.43
CA GLY A 126 -27.12 10.41 -20.41
C GLY A 126 -26.92 10.96 -19.00
N TYR A 127 -26.77 10.09 -18.01
CA TYR A 127 -26.52 10.51 -16.64
C TYR A 127 -25.11 11.08 -16.48
N THR A 128 -24.98 12.10 -15.62
CA THR A 128 -23.67 12.65 -15.28
C THR A 128 -22.85 11.62 -14.51
N PHE A 129 -21.67 11.31 -15.04
CA PHE A 129 -20.65 10.52 -14.36
C PHE A 129 -19.48 11.42 -13.98
N VAL A 130 -19.03 11.35 -12.72
CA VAL A 130 -17.89 12.13 -12.24
C VAL A 130 -16.65 11.27 -12.30
N THR A 131 -15.73 11.64 -13.18
CA THR A 131 -14.42 11.00 -13.29
C THR A 131 -13.41 11.64 -12.34
N ARG A 132 -12.44 10.86 -11.86
CA ARG A 132 -11.32 11.44 -11.09
C ARG A 132 -10.33 12.20 -11.96
N ASP A 133 -10.09 11.74 -13.19
CA ASP A 133 -9.17 12.34 -14.17
C ASP A 133 -7.81 12.79 -13.58
N ASP A 134 -7.25 11.99 -12.67
CA ASP A 134 -6.03 12.34 -11.92
C ASP A 134 -4.89 11.33 -12.12
N GLY A 135 -5.08 10.36 -13.03
CA GLY A 135 -4.10 9.31 -13.29
C GLY A 135 -3.94 8.27 -12.18
N SER A 136 -4.79 8.29 -11.14
CA SER A 136 -4.76 7.32 -10.06
C SER A 136 -5.21 5.91 -10.49
N GLY A 137 -4.95 4.90 -9.64
CA GLY A 137 -5.48 3.55 -9.86
C GLY A 137 -7.01 3.50 -9.97
N THR A 138 -7.73 4.39 -9.28
CA THR A 138 -9.19 4.53 -9.44
C THR A 138 -9.56 5.02 -10.83
N HIS A 139 -8.86 6.04 -11.35
CA HIS A 139 -9.07 6.54 -12.71
C HIS A 139 -8.76 5.46 -13.76
N SER A 140 -7.64 4.74 -13.60
CA SER A 140 -7.30 3.61 -14.48
C SER A 140 -8.36 2.50 -14.46
N ARG A 141 -8.91 2.18 -13.28
CA ARG A 141 -9.98 1.19 -13.15
C ARG A 141 -11.28 1.65 -13.80
N GLU A 142 -11.65 2.92 -13.62
CA GLU A 142 -12.80 3.55 -14.26
C GLU A 142 -12.70 3.45 -15.79
N MET A 143 -11.58 3.89 -16.38
CA MET A 143 -11.35 3.83 -17.83
C MET A 143 -11.43 2.40 -18.38
N ALA A 144 -10.89 1.42 -17.64
CA ALA A 144 -11.01 0.02 -18.02
C ALA A 144 -12.46 -0.48 -18.02
N LEU A 145 -13.31 -0.01 -17.09
CA LEU A 145 -14.73 -0.35 -17.05
C LEU A 145 -15.51 0.28 -18.20
N TRP A 146 -15.24 1.55 -18.54
CA TRP A 146 -15.82 2.21 -19.71
C TRP A 146 -15.48 1.48 -21.01
N ALA A 147 -14.21 1.13 -21.20
CA ALA A 147 -13.76 0.37 -22.35
C ALA A 147 -14.41 -1.02 -22.44
N GLN A 148 -14.59 -1.71 -21.31
CA GLN A 148 -15.28 -3.02 -21.26
C GLN A 148 -16.77 -2.92 -21.58
N ALA A 149 -17.40 -1.78 -21.30
CA ALA A 149 -18.80 -1.52 -21.61
C ALA A 149 -19.03 -1.03 -23.05
N ASP A 150 -17.95 -0.84 -23.83
CA ASP A 150 -17.97 -0.34 -25.21
C ASP A 150 -18.72 1.00 -25.34
N VAL A 151 -18.54 1.88 -24.34
CA VAL A 151 -19.12 3.22 -24.31
C VAL A 151 -18.00 4.24 -24.12
N SER A 152 -18.00 5.26 -24.99
CA SER A 152 -16.97 6.30 -25.09
C SER A 152 -17.58 7.70 -25.06
#